data_AF-A0A1Y4RK27-F1
#
_entry.id   AF-A0A1Y4RK27-F1
#
_cell.length_a   1.000
_cell.length_b   1.000
_cell.length_c   1.000
_cell.angle_alpha   90.00
_cell.angle_beta   90.00
_cell.angle_gamma   90.00
#
_symmetry.space_group_name_H-M   'P 1'
#
loop_
_entity.id
_entity.type
_entity.pdbx_description
1 polymer ?
#
loop_
_entity_poly.entity_id
_entity_poly.type
_entity_poly.pdbx_seq_one_letter_code
_entity_poly.pdbx_strand_id
1 'polypeptide(L)'
;MKKRVFSSLLLAVSLLIMNSLTAFAGTWVQDEQTSRWSYYSDNGTALTGWVQDNDHWYYLDASGTMKTGWIKVDGSWYYCYEDGSMAADTWIDNYYVNPSGKWTKTR
;
A
#
# COMPACT_ATOMS: atom_id res chain seq x y z
N MET A 1 -31.45 1.08 13.18
CA MET A 1 -30.43 0.26 13.89
C MET A 1 -29.05 0.61 13.34
N LYS A 2 -28.01 0.48 14.18
CA LYS A 2 -26.77 1.26 14.17
C LYS A 2 -25.68 0.75 13.18
N LYS A 3 -25.12 1.70 12.42
CA LYS A 3 -23.73 1.91 11.93
C LYS A 3 -22.82 0.70 11.62
N ARG A 4 -22.29 0.68 10.39
CA ARG A 4 -20.82 0.70 10.12
C ARG A 4 -20.56 1.57 8.88
N VAL A 5 -19.82 2.65 9.07
CA VAL A 5 -19.31 3.52 8.01
C VAL A 5 -18.04 2.86 7.51
N PHE A 6 -17.97 2.47 6.24
CA PHE A 6 -16.71 2.24 5.55
C PHE A 6 -16.47 3.48 4.72
N SER A 7 -15.40 4.22 5.03
CA SER A 7 -15.00 5.44 4.33
C SER A 7 -14.99 5.20 2.82
N SER A 8 -15.99 5.79 2.20
CA SER A 8 -16.10 6.09 0.78
C SER A 8 -14.84 6.80 0.27
N LEU A 9 -14.30 6.39 -0.88
CA LEU A 9 -14.43 7.14 -2.14
C LEU A 9 -13.44 6.59 -3.19
N LEU A 10 -13.87 5.63 -4.01
CA LEU A 10 -13.11 5.20 -5.20
C LEU A 10 -14.05 5.29 -6.41
N LEU A 11 -14.45 6.52 -6.73
CA LEU A 11 -15.30 6.82 -7.90
C LEU A 11 -14.99 8.21 -8.53
N ALA A 12 -13.89 8.87 -8.14
CA ALA A 12 -13.57 10.22 -8.60
C ALA A 12 -12.12 10.42 -9.06
N VAL A 13 -11.46 9.40 -9.62
CA VAL A 13 -10.12 9.55 -10.26
C VAL A 13 -10.15 9.28 -11.77
N SER A 14 -11.32 9.00 -12.36
CA SER A 14 -11.41 8.64 -13.77
C SER A 14 -11.51 9.80 -14.77
N LEU A 15 -11.22 11.06 -14.41
CA LEU A 15 -11.25 12.16 -15.38
C LEU A 15 -10.43 13.38 -14.91
N LEU A 16 -9.41 13.76 -15.68
CA LEU A 16 -8.62 15.02 -15.62
C LEU A 16 -7.39 15.06 -14.69
N ILE A 17 -6.25 14.45 -15.06
CA ILE A 17 -4.94 15.08 -14.79
C ILE A 17 -3.93 14.77 -15.91
N MET A 18 -4.18 15.29 -17.11
CA MET A 18 -3.08 15.83 -17.92
C MET A 18 -3.23 17.35 -17.87
N ASN A 19 -2.14 18.03 -17.47
CA ASN A 19 -1.93 19.48 -17.37
C ASN A 19 -2.29 20.16 -16.04
N SER A 20 -1.33 20.19 -15.10
CA SER A 20 -0.79 21.45 -14.57
C SER A 20 0.28 21.18 -13.50
N LEU A 21 1.38 21.92 -13.58
CA LEU A 21 2.47 21.93 -12.60
C LEU A 21 1.98 22.33 -11.19
N THR A 22 1.55 21.36 -10.39
CA THR A 22 1.72 21.36 -8.93
C THR A 22 1.74 19.89 -8.51
N ALA A 23 2.94 19.39 -8.21
CA ALA A 23 3.21 18.01 -7.86
C ALA A 23 2.39 17.60 -6.62
N PHE A 24 1.67 16.48 -6.73
CA PHE A 24 1.04 15.86 -5.58
C PHE A 24 2.15 15.22 -4.71
N ALA A 25 2.62 16.04 -3.79
CA ALA A 25 3.49 15.73 -2.68
C ALA A 25 2.78 14.82 -1.67
N GLY A 26 3.36 13.68 -1.31
CA GLY A 26 2.82 12.81 -0.26
C GLY A 26 1.51 12.11 -0.66
N THR A 27 1.42 11.60 -1.89
CA THR A 27 0.20 10.96 -2.39
C THR A 27 0.46 9.64 -3.09
N TRP A 28 -0.60 8.84 -3.14
CA TRP A 28 -0.74 7.71 -4.04
C TRP A 28 -1.15 8.15 -5.45
N VAL A 29 -0.49 7.58 -6.46
CA VAL A 29 -0.81 7.77 -7.88
C VAL A 29 -1.05 6.40 -8.51
N GLN A 30 -2.15 6.25 -9.22
CA GLN A 30 -2.46 5.04 -9.99
C GLN A 30 -2.19 5.26 -11.48
N ASP A 31 -1.48 4.32 -12.10
CA ASP A 31 -1.37 4.23 -13.55
C ASP A 31 -2.63 3.53 -14.11
N GLU A 32 -3.44 4.25 -14.88
CA GLU A 32 -4.70 3.76 -15.45
C GLU A 32 -4.52 2.65 -16.48
N GLN A 33 -3.36 2.56 -17.14
CA GLN A 33 -3.11 1.55 -18.17
C GLN A 33 -2.71 0.20 -17.57
N THR A 34 -2.03 0.24 -16.43
CA THR A 34 -1.46 -0.95 -15.78
C THR A 34 -2.10 -1.28 -14.44
N SER A 35 -2.98 -0.40 -13.94
CA SER A 35 -3.58 -0.45 -12.61
C SER A 35 -2.55 -0.51 -11.46
N ARG A 36 -1.33 -0.01 -11.70
CA ARG A 36 -0.23 0.00 -10.72
C ARG A 36 -0.29 1.24 -9.85
N TRP A 37 -0.03 1.07 -8.56
CA TRP A 37 0.05 2.17 -7.59
C TRP A 37 1.51 2.50 -7.28
N SER A 38 1.80 3.80 -7.20
CA SER A 38 3.10 4.36 -6.77
C SER A 38 2.88 5.45 -5.72
N TYR A 39 3.86 5.69 -4.85
CA TYR A 39 3.82 6.78 -3.87
C TYR A 39 4.91 7.79 -4.15
N TYR A 40 4.56 9.08 -4.10
CA TYR A 40 5.49 10.18 -4.32
C TYR A 40 5.71 10.95 -3.02
N SER A 41 6.98 11.20 -2.70
CA SER A 41 7.37 12.10 -1.60
C SER A 41 6.98 13.55 -1.90
N ASP A 42 7.12 14.41 -0.89
CA ASP A 42 6.72 15.81 -1.02
C ASP A 42 7.45 16.60 -2.10
N ASN A 43 8.62 16.11 -2.50
CA ASN A 43 9.43 16.71 -3.56
C ASN A 43 9.14 16.12 -4.95
N GLY A 44 8.09 15.30 -5.08
CA GLY A 44 7.72 14.65 -6.33
C GLY A 44 8.62 13.48 -6.73
N THR A 45 9.43 12.96 -5.79
CA THR A 45 10.26 11.77 -6.03
C THR A 45 9.47 10.51 -5.70
N ALA A 46 9.41 9.56 -6.64
CA ALA A 46 8.82 8.24 -6.42
C ALA A 46 9.60 7.48 -5.33
N LEU A 47 8.89 6.94 -4.35
CA LEU A 47 9.49 6.17 -3.27
C LEU A 47 9.63 4.69 -3.66
N THR A 48 10.50 3.98 -2.93
CA THR A 48 10.66 2.53 -2.97
C THR A 48 10.77 2.01 -1.55
N GLY A 49 10.53 0.72 -1.34
CA GLY A 49 10.57 0.10 -0.01
C GLY A 49 9.33 0.40 0.84
N TRP A 50 9.52 0.41 2.15
CA TRP A 50 8.45 0.62 3.11
C TRP A 50 8.01 2.08 3.17
N VAL A 51 6.71 2.31 3.03
CA VAL A 51 6.06 3.61 3.16
C VAL A 51 5.02 3.51 4.27
N GLN A 52 5.00 4.48 5.16
CA GLN A 52 3.93 4.63 6.15
C GLN A 52 3.00 5.76 5.71
N ASP A 53 1.72 5.47 5.56
CA ASP A 53 0.67 6.44 5.25
C ASP A 53 -0.58 6.15 6.08
N ASN A 54 -1.12 7.20 6.73
CA ASN A 54 -2.29 7.11 7.61
C ASN A 54 -2.24 5.92 8.60
N ASP A 55 -1.12 5.76 9.30
CA ASP A 55 -0.83 4.68 10.26
C ASP A 55 -0.77 3.25 9.67
N HIS A 56 -0.85 3.10 8.35
CA HIS A 56 -0.69 1.83 7.65
C HIS A 56 0.66 1.77 6.94
N TRP A 57 1.22 0.56 6.88
CA TRP A 57 2.47 0.30 6.15
C TRP A 57 2.17 -0.30 4.79
N TYR A 58 2.91 0.13 3.79
CA TYR A 58 2.84 -0.33 2.41
C TYR A 58 4.24 -0.64 1.91
N TYR A 59 4.36 -1.52 0.92
CA TYR A 59 5.65 -1.84 0.32
C TYR A 59 5.64 -1.55 -1.18
N LEU A 60 6.58 -0.71 -1.62
CA LEU A 60 6.88 -0.45 -3.01
C LEU A 60 8.10 -1.26 -3.43
N ASP A 61 8.04 -1.97 -4.55
CA ASP A 61 9.21 -2.68 -5.07
C ASP A 61 10.28 -1.71 -5.62
N ALA A 62 11.37 -2.27 -6.14
CA ALA A 62 12.47 -1.49 -6.71
C ALA A 62 12.06 -0.60 -7.91
N SER A 63 10.91 -0.88 -8.53
CA SER A 63 10.34 -0.03 -9.59
C SER A 63 9.38 1.04 -9.06
N GLY A 64 9.20 1.13 -7.74
CA GLY A 64 8.31 2.07 -7.08
C GLY A 64 6.84 1.65 -7.11
N THR A 65 6.54 0.39 -7.44
CA THR A 65 5.17 -0.12 -7.53
C THR A 65 4.76 -0.85 -6.27
N MET A 66 3.55 -0.54 -5.78
CA MET A 66 2.94 -1.16 -4.63
C MET A 66 2.75 -2.66 -4.82
N LYS A 67 3.09 -3.42 -3.78
CA LYS A 67 2.91 -4.87 -3.72
C LYS A 67 1.73 -5.23 -2.84
N THR A 68 1.05 -6.29 -3.25
CA THR A 68 0.00 -6.98 -2.50
C THR A 68 0.38 -8.46 -2.38
N GLY A 69 -0.28 -9.17 -1.46
CA GLY A 69 0.00 -10.56 -1.14
C GLY A 69 1.30 -10.74 -0.34
N TRP A 70 1.85 -11.95 -0.39
CA TRP A 70 3.08 -12.30 0.30
C TRP A 70 4.31 -11.70 -0.40
N ILE A 71 5.13 -10.97 0.36
CA ILE A 71 6.38 -10.37 -0.09
C ILE A 71 7.53 -10.79 0.82
N LYS A 72 8.74 -10.89 0.26
CA LYS A 72 9.96 -11.19 1.02
C LYS A 72 10.87 -9.97 1.00
N VAL A 73 11.17 -9.44 2.18
CA VAL A 73 12.02 -8.26 2.39
C VAL A 73 13.08 -8.61 3.44
N ASP A 74 14.36 -8.45 3.10
CA ASP A 74 15.50 -8.73 3.99
C ASP A 74 15.43 -10.09 4.69
N GLY A 75 15.05 -11.13 3.94
CA GLY A 75 14.95 -12.50 4.44
C GLY A 75 13.68 -12.82 5.23
N SER A 76 12.86 -11.83 5.57
CA SER A 76 11.59 -12.00 6.29
C SER A 76 10.41 -11.94 5.33
N TRP A 77 9.34 -12.69 5.62
CA TRP A 77 8.09 -12.62 4.86
C TRP A 77 7.09 -11.69 5.55
N TYR A 78 6.32 -10.98 4.73
CA TYR A 78 5.27 -10.06 5.11
C TYR A 78 4.07 -10.27 4.19
N TYR A 79 2.89 -9.87 4.64
CA TYR A 79 1.68 -9.92 3.82
C TYR A 79 1.09 -8.53 3.69
N CYS A 80 0.80 -8.11 2.46
CA CYS A 80 0.04 -6.91 2.14
C CYS A 80 -1.36 -7.31 1.65
N TYR A 81 -2.42 -6.71 2.18
CA TYR A 81 -3.79 -6.93 1.72
C TYR A 81 -3.99 -6.40 0.30
N GLU A 82 -5.18 -6.60 -0.27
CA GLU A 82 -5.53 -6.14 -1.62
C GLU A 82 -5.44 -4.61 -1.76
N ASP A 83 -5.70 -3.86 -0.68
CA ASP A 83 -5.53 -2.42 -0.61
C ASP A 83 -4.06 -1.98 -0.41
N GLY A 84 -3.13 -2.93 -0.33
CA GLY A 84 -1.70 -2.72 -0.13
C GLY A 84 -1.26 -2.60 1.33
N SER A 85 -2.19 -2.45 2.27
CA SER A 85 -1.85 -2.30 3.69
C SER A 85 -1.23 -3.57 4.25
N MET A 86 -0.16 -3.43 5.04
CA MET A 86 0.57 -4.55 5.63
C MET A 86 -0.23 -5.14 6.79
N ALA A 87 -0.39 -6.46 6.78
CA ALA A 87 -0.92 -7.20 7.90
C ALA A 87 0.07 -7.16 9.09
N ALA A 88 -0.46 -6.95 10.29
CA ALA A 88 0.30 -6.99 11.53
C ALA A 88 -0.52 -7.66 12.64
N ASP A 89 0.18 -8.41 13.49
CA ASP A 89 -0.38 -9.11 14.65
C ASP A 89 -1.63 -9.95 14.34
N THR A 90 -1.55 -10.77 13.29
CA THR A 90 -2.71 -11.51 12.79
C THR A 90 -2.30 -12.80 12.07
N TRP A 91 -3.28 -13.66 11.85
CA TRP A 91 -3.14 -14.86 11.03
C TRP A 91 -3.60 -14.57 9.60
N ILE A 92 -2.74 -14.89 8.64
CA ILE A 92 -3.06 -14.97 7.22
C ILE A 92 -3.08 -16.44 6.85
N ASP A 93 -4.28 -17.00 6.71
CA ASP A 93 -4.51 -18.44 6.62
C ASP A 93 -3.81 -19.22 7.76
N ASN A 94 -2.77 -19.99 7.41
CA ASN A 94 -1.99 -20.79 8.35
C ASN A 94 -0.73 -20.08 8.87
N TYR A 95 -0.49 -18.82 8.50
CA TYR A 95 0.76 -18.10 8.78
C TYR A 95 0.50 -16.91 9.70
N TYR A 96 1.16 -16.87 10.86
CA TYR A 96 1.04 -15.74 11.78
C TYR A 96 2.13 -14.69 11.50
N VAL A 97 1.70 -13.45 11.29
CA VAL A 97 2.56 -12.27 11.24
C VAL A 97 2.53 -11.56 12.59
N ASN A 98 3.70 -11.18 13.10
CA ASN A 98 3.83 -10.50 14.39
C ASN A 98 3.43 -9.01 14.29
N PRO A 99 3.49 -8.21 15.37
CA PRO A 99 3.15 -6.77 15.32
C PRO A 99 4.00 -5.93 14.36
N SER A 100 5.17 -6.40 13.94
CA SER A 100 5.99 -5.75 12.89
C SER A 100 5.67 -6.26 11.47
N GLY A 101 4.63 -7.08 11.31
CA GLY A 101 4.22 -7.71 10.05
C GLY A 101 5.07 -8.90 9.61
N LYS A 102 6.11 -9.26 10.37
CA LYS A 102 6.99 -10.39 10.02
C LYS A 102 6.28 -11.71 10.32
N TRP A 103 6.25 -12.60 9.33
CA TRP A 103 5.87 -13.99 9.54
C TRP A 103 6.78 -14.66 10.56
N THR A 104 6.20 -15.34 11.55
CA THR A 104 6.95 -15.99 12.63
C THR A 104 6.49 -17.41 12.96
N LYS A 105 5.27 -17.80 12.61
CA LYS A 105 4.71 -19.12 12.96
C LYS A 105 3.82 -19.66 11.86
N THR A 106 3.73 -20.98 11.78
CA THR A 106 2.74 -21.70 10.97
C THR A 106 1.97 -22.66 11.87
N ARG A 107 0.67 -22.84 11.60
CA ARG A 107 -0.17 -23.81 12.33
C ARG A 107 0.15 -25.26 11.95
#